data_AF-A0A2U1WV41-F1
#
_entry.id   AF-A0A2U1WV41-F1
#
_cell.length_a   1.000
_cell.length_b   1.000
_cell.length_c   1.000
_cell.angle_alpha   90.00
_cell.angle_beta   90.00
_cell.angle_gamma   90.00
#
_symmetry.space_group_name_H-M   'P 1'
#
loop_
_entity.id
_entity.type
_entity.pdbx_description
1 polymer ?
#
loop_
_entity_poly.entity_id
_entity_poly.type
_entity_poly.pdbx_seq_one_letter_code
_entity_poly.pdbx_strand_id
1 'polypeptide(L)' 'MTEKPIWTQESSRHYTLNLADRRVEVRYEAAGFQSAWAIVVGSRVVERCQEFMQARGVALAVASR' A
#
# COMPACT_ATOMS: atom_id res chain seq x y z
N MET A 1 -14.58 18.58 -1.82
CA MET A 1 -14.14 17.90 -3.05
C MET A 1 -13.71 16.50 -2.65
N THR A 2 -14.22 15.44 -3.27
CA THR A 2 -13.76 14.08 -2.96
C THR A 2 -12.38 13.91 -3.57
N GLU A 3 -11.36 13.88 -2.72
CA GLU A 3 -9.99 13.64 -3.16
C GLU A 3 -9.93 12.24 -3.75
N LYS A 4 -9.51 12.15 -5.02
CA LYS A 4 -9.46 10.89 -5.73
C LYS A 4 -8.15 10.18 -5.35
N PRO A 5 -8.18 8.88 -5.03
CA PRO A 5 -6.96 8.13 -4.79
C PRO A 5 -6.14 8.04 -6.09
N ILE A 6 -4.88 8.46 -6.03
CA ILE A 6 -3.92 8.36 -7.13
C ILE A 6 -2.98 7.21 -6.83
N TRP A 7 -3.03 6.18 -7.66
CA TRP A 7 -2.11 5.05 -7.62
C TRP A 7 -0.97 5.28 -8.61
N THR A 8 0.26 5.22 -8.11
CA THR A 8 1.48 5.28 -8.91
C THR A 8 2.20 3.93 -8.79
N GLN A 9 2.54 3.33 -9.93
CA GLN A 9 3.38 2.15 -9.96
C GLN A 9 4.84 2.58 -10.05
N GLU A 10 5.60 2.39 -8.97
CA GLU A 10 7.04 2.69 -8.93
C GLU A 10 7.83 1.54 -9.56
N SER A 11 7.39 0.30 -9.34
CA SER A 11 7.94 -0.91 -9.97
C SER A 11 6.90 -2.03 -10.01
N SER A 12 7.25 -3.23 -10.48
CA SER A 12 6.36 -4.41 -10.44
C SER A 12 5.98 -4.87 -9.02
N ARG A 13 6.70 -4.39 -8.00
CA ARG A 13 6.57 -4.83 -6.60
C ARG A 13 6.48 -3.67 -5.61
N HIS A 14 6.27 -2.46 -6.12
CA HIS A 14 6.16 -1.26 -5.32
C HIS A 14 5.18 -0.28 -5.97
N TYR A 15 4.16 0.09 -5.20
CA TYR A 15 3.15 1.05 -5.58
C TYR A 15 3.03 2.11 -4.49
N THR A 16 2.76 3.34 -4.90
CA THR A 16 2.40 4.44 -4.01
C THR A 16 0.92 4.77 -4.20
N LEU A 17 0.20 4.96 -3.12
CA LEU A 17 -1.12 5.56 -3.07
C LEU A 17 -1.00 6.95 -2.44
N ASN A 18 -1.40 7.98 -3.19
CA ASN A 18 -1.59 9.32 -2.66
C ASN A 18 -3.10 9.60 -2.59
N LEU A 19 -3.57 9.99 -1.42
CA LEU A 19 -4.94 10.44 -1.20
C LEU A 19 -4.87 11.64 -0.25
N ALA A 20 -5.33 12.81 -0.72
CA ALA A 20 -5.14 14.06 0.00
C ALA A 20 -3.65 14.29 0.34
N ASP A 21 -3.37 14.74 1.56
CA ASP A 21 -2.02 14.88 2.11
C ASP A 21 -1.41 13.57 2.62
N ARG A 22 -2.06 12.41 2.38
CA ARG A 22 -1.58 11.10 2.83
C ARG A 22 -0.94 10.30 1.71
N ARG A 23 0.27 9.81 1.99
CA ARG A 23 1.00 8.86 1.16
C ARG A 23 1.08 7.51 1.86
N VAL A 24 0.71 6.46 1.15
CA VAL A 24 0.81 5.05 1.58
C VAL A 24 1.60 4.29 0.54
N GLU A 25 2.60 3.53 0.96
CA GLU A 25 3.36 2.64 0.08
C GLU A 25 2.83 1.21 0.22
N VAL A 26 2.75 0.49 -0.90
CA VAL A 26 2.41 -0.93 -0.97
C VAL A 26 3.59 -1.66 -1.60
N ARG A 27 4.30 -2.44 -0.80
CA ARG A 27 5.59 -3.04 -1.16
C ARG A 27 5.53 -4.55 -0.99
N TYR A 28 5.97 -5.28 -2.00
CA TYR A 28 6.13 -6.72 -1.87
C TYR A 28 7.44 -7.04 -1.15
N GLU A 29 7.33 -7.75 -0.04
CA GLU A 29 8.45 -8.30 0.72
C GLU A 29 8.63 -9.76 0.30
N ALA A 30 9.72 -10.05 -0.43
CA ALA A 30 10.06 -11.41 -0.82
C ALA A 30 10.77 -12.12 0.34
N ALA A 31 10.11 -13.14 0.91
CA ALA A 31 10.60 -13.91 2.06
C ALA A 31 10.28 -15.41 1.90
N GLY A 32 10.30 -15.93 0.67
CA GLY A 32 9.93 -17.32 0.37
C GLY A 32 8.48 -17.61 0.71
N PHE A 33 8.22 -18.63 1.53
CA PHE A 33 6.86 -18.98 2.00
C PHE A 33 6.17 -17.90 2.83
N GLN A 34 6.93 -16.93 3.35
CA GLN A 34 6.40 -15.80 4.12
C GLN A 34 6.25 -14.53 3.29
N SER A 35 6.39 -14.62 1.95
CA SER A 35 6.29 -13.43 1.11
C SER A 35 4.91 -12.78 1.23
N ALA A 36 4.88 -11.45 1.28
CA ALA A 36 3.64 -10.71 1.48
C ALA A 36 3.75 -9.29 0.90
N TRP A 37 2.62 -8.64 0.74
CA TRP A 37 2.52 -7.22 0.48
C TRP A 37 2.40 -6.46 1.79
N ALA A 38 3.39 -5.62 2.09
CA ALA A 38 3.39 -4.72 3.23
C ALA A 38 2.75 -3.37 2.85
N ILE A 39 1.89 -2.87 3.73
CA ILE A 39 1.32 -1.53 3.66
C ILE A 39 2.12 -0.65 4.60
N VAL A 40 2.77 0.39 4.08
CA VAL A 40 3.70 1.24 4.81
C VAL A 40 3.22 2.68 4.80
N VAL A 41 3.25 3.34 5.96
CA VAL A 41 2.95 4.77 6.13
C VAL A 41 4.15 5.42 6.79
N GLY A 42 4.83 6.30 6.04
CA GLY A 42 6.12 6.83 6.46
C GLY A 42 7.14 5.70 6.66
N SER A 43 7.64 5.53 7.88
CA SER A 43 8.61 4.48 8.24
C SER A 43 7.98 3.23 8.87
N ARG A 44 6.65 3.16 8.99
CA ARG A 44 5.96 2.10 9.73
C ARG A 44 5.18 1.16 8.80
N VAL A 45 5.41 -0.15 8.96
CA VAL A 45 4.52 -1.18 8.40
C VAL A 45 3.25 -1.22 9.23
N VAL A 46 2.12 -0.96 8.60
CA VAL A 46 0.79 -0.96 9.21
C VAL A 46 0.19 -2.37 9.18
N GLU A 47 0.33 -3.08 8.06
CA GLU A 47 -0.24 -4.41 7.86
C GLU A 47 0.52 -5.18 6.78
N ARG A 48 0.36 -6.52 6.77
CA ARG A 48 0.85 -7.42 5.72
C ARG A 48 -0.29 -8.27 5.19
N CYS A 49 -0.43 -8.31 3.87
CA CYS A 49 -1.43 -9.11 3.18
C CYS A 49 -0.75 -10.09 2.22
N GLN A 50 -1.28 -11.31 2.09
CA GLN A 50 -0.72 -12.29 1.15
C GLN A 50 -0.98 -11.89 -0.29
N GLU A 51 -2.15 -11.32 -0.56
CA GLU A 51 -2.59 -10.95 -1.90
C GLU A 51 -2.50 -9.45 -2.15
N PHE A 52 -2.10 -9.08 -3.37
CA PHE A 52 -1.99 -7.68 -3.78
C PHE A 52 -3.33 -6.95 -3.73
N MET A 53 -4.42 -7.60 -4.15
CA MET A 53 -5.75 -6.98 -4.15
C MET A 53 -6.24 -6.66 -2.73
N GLN A 54 -5.95 -7.53 -1.77
CA GLN A 54 -6.20 -7.26 -0.36
C GLN A 54 -5.38 -6.07 0.13
N ALA A 55 -4.07 -6.04 -0.18
CA ALA A 55 -3.19 -4.94 0.21
C ALA A 55 -3.67 -3.59 -0.36
N ARG A 56 -4.20 -3.57 -1.59
CA ARG A 56 -4.78 -2.37 -2.20
C ARG A 56 -6.00 -1.87 -1.43
N GLY A 57 -6.89 -2.78 -1.03
CA GLY A 57 -8.07 -2.44 -0.21
C GLY A 57 -7.67 -1.86 1.15
N VAL A 58 -6.70 -2.49 1.82
CA VAL A 58 -6.16 -2.01 3.11
C VAL A 58 -5.50 -0.64 2.96
N ALA A 59 -4.66 -0.43 1.94
CA ALA A 59 -4.00 0.84 1.70
C ALA A 59 -5.01 1.98 1.50
N LEU A 60 -6.09 1.76 0.74
CA LEU A 60 -7.19 2.72 0.60
C LEU A 60 -7.85 3.02 1.94
N ALA A 61 -8.20 2.00 2.71
CA ALA A 61 -8.80 2.17 4.03
C ALA A 61 -7.89 2.94 4.99
N VAL A 62 -6.58 2.71 4.94
CA VAL A 62 -5.58 3.43 5.75
C VAL A 62 -5.47 4.89 5.30
N ALA A 63 -5.45 5.14 3.99
CA ALA A 63 -5.35 6.49 3.43
C ALA A 63 -6.61 7.33 3.69
N SER A 64 -7.80 6.72 3.76
CA SER A 64 -9.08 7.41 3.96
C SER A 64 -9.50 7.60 5.44
N ARG A 65 -8.75 7.04 6.38
CA ARG A 65 -8.88 7.39 7.82
C ARG A 65 -8.27 8.75 8.09
#